data_AF-A0A9J6H742-F1
#
_entry.id   AF-A0A9J6H742-F1
#
_cell.length_a   1.000
_cell.length_b   1.000
_cell.length_c   1.000
_cell.angle_alpha   90.00
_cell.angle_beta   90.00
_cell.angle_gamma   90.00
#
_symmetry.space_group_name_H-M   'P 1'
#
loop_
_entity.id
_entity.type
_entity.pdbx_description
1 polymer ?
#
loop_
_entity_poly.entity_id
_entity_poly.type
_entity_poly.pdbx_seq_one_letter_code
_entity_poly.pdbx_strand_id
1 'polypeptide(L)'
;MFGNSGCSSPQINSLKDNVTENLTNPCEKQDIMGTIVSDSSPFLYPFIVEYSLISAAVLYVMWKNIGKDPVYHVESGHDDGISRTSSLQAGAKVNCTGSSKGLFFGLLVLVCSTICLIVFFVLIQHERYSMLAIYLSDLSHCGIKVLTIGAISIGFFRIRSLRFHPDRKDHLRSILLSVAAFGLYVYAMFGIIAGSLLPKDHIPNLLVMVTSILTIVQVTMQSLFIADITCRMTYLPEHDHSKPGRQVITFLLIGNLTLWIIYTFEKQKVEASPVQLGFYGFMAWTVIIRASLPLSIFYRFHSSVTFAEVWKNSYRNMGN
;
A
#
# COMPACT_ATOMS: atom_id res chain seq x y z
N MET A 1 -44.41 3.78 -45.94
CA MET A 1 -45.08 5.07 -45.64
C MET A 1 -46.36 4.73 -44.91
N PHE A 2 -46.47 5.16 -43.64
CA PHE A 2 -47.63 5.08 -42.72
C PHE A 2 -48.14 3.66 -42.37
N GLY A 3 -48.45 3.28 -41.12
CA GLY A 3 -48.60 4.02 -39.87
C GLY A 3 -48.71 3.04 -38.68
N ASN A 4 -48.76 3.62 -37.49
CA ASN A 4 -48.43 3.07 -36.18
C ASN A 4 -49.63 2.39 -35.47
N SER A 5 -49.33 1.80 -34.30
CA SER A 5 -50.15 1.66 -33.08
C SER A 5 -50.95 0.37 -32.82
N GLY A 6 -50.72 -0.20 -31.62
CA GLY A 6 -51.56 -1.25 -31.04
C GLY A 6 -50.90 -2.01 -29.89
N CYS A 7 -50.67 -1.36 -28.75
CA CYS A 7 -50.32 -2.03 -27.50
C CYS A 7 -51.58 -2.69 -26.92
N SER A 8 -51.53 -3.97 -26.54
CA SER A 8 -52.58 -4.63 -25.76
C SER A 8 -51.97 -5.71 -24.87
N SER A 9 -52.01 -5.49 -23.56
CA SER A 9 -51.78 -6.51 -22.53
C SER A 9 -52.88 -7.58 -22.60
N PRO A 10 -52.58 -8.82 -22.18
CA PRO A 10 -53.59 -9.58 -21.47
C PRO A 10 -53.10 -10.03 -20.09
N GLN A 11 -54.07 -10.02 -19.18
CA GLN A 11 -53.96 -10.43 -17.80
C GLN A 11 -53.67 -11.91 -17.62
N ILE A 12 -53.09 -12.17 -16.45
CA ILE A 12 -53.00 -13.42 -15.70
C ILE A 12 -54.25 -14.30 -15.87
N ASN A 13 -54.04 -15.56 -16.25
CA ASN A 13 -54.90 -16.66 -15.79
C ASN A 13 -54.06 -17.92 -15.59
N SER A 14 -54.24 -18.51 -14.41
CA SER A 14 -53.61 -19.74 -13.94
C SER A 14 -53.98 -20.93 -14.81
N LEU A 15 -52.99 -21.68 -15.26
CA LEU A 15 -53.15 -23.09 -15.62
C LEU A 15 -51.97 -23.86 -15.04
N LYS A 16 -52.32 -24.70 -14.05
CA LYS A 16 -51.48 -25.77 -13.53
C LYS A 16 -51.19 -26.70 -14.70
N ASP A 17 -49.94 -26.76 -15.13
CA ASP A 17 -49.44 -27.88 -15.90
C ASP A 17 -48.25 -28.50 -15.19
N ASN A 18 -48.35 -29.82 -15.03
CA ASN A 18 -47.43 -30.73 -14.40
C ASN A 18 -45.98 -30.43 -14.78
N VAL A 19 -45.18 -30.01 -13.79
CA VAL A 19 -43.71 -30.01 -13.90
C VAL A 19 -43.24 -31.46 -13.83
N THR A 20 -43.37 -32.10 -14.98
CA THR A 20 -42.65 -33.31 -15.36
C THR A 20 -41.17 -32.94 -15.41
N GLU A 21 -40.32 -33.80 -14.85
CA GLU A 21 -38.87 -33.70 -14.86
C GLU A 21 -38.33 -33.17 -16.20
N ASN A 22 -37.87 -31.92 -16.22
CA ASN A 22 -37.07 -31.41 -17.32
C ASN A 22 -35.61 -31.61 -16.98
N LEU A 23 -34.99 -32.56 -17.69
CA LEU A 23 -33.56 -32.70 -17.87
C LEU A 23 -32.91 -31.31 -18.00
N THR A 24 -32.05 -30.99 -17.05
CA THR A 24 -31.07 -29.91 -17.16
C THR A 24 -30.30 -30.07 -18.47
N ASN A 25 -30.54 -29.16 -19.42
CA ASN A 25 -29.76 -29.04 -20.64
C ASN A 25 -28.30 -28.72 -20.27
N PRO A 26 -27.30 -29.55 -20.63
CA PRO A 26 -25.89 -29.28 -20.35
C PRO A 26 -25.27 -28.17 -21.22
N CYS A 27 -26.08 -27.47 -22.02
CA CYS A 27 -25.70 -26.39 -22.94
C CYS A 27 -26.23 -25.01 -22.53
N GLU A 28 -26.68 -24.83 -21.28
CA GLU A 28 -26.78 -23.47 -20.74
C GLU A 28 -25.34 -22.99 -20.51
N LYS A 29 -24.90 -22.01 -21.31
CA LYS A 29 -23.61 -21.34 -21.10
C LYS A 29 -23.68 -20.69 -19.72
N GLN A 30 -23.20 -21.42 -18.73
CA GLN A 30 -23.01 -20.88 -17.40
C GLN A 30 -21.96 -19.78 -17.57
N ASP A 31 -22.33 -18.54 -17.27
CA ASP A 31 -21.45 -17.36 -17.37
C ASP A 31 -20.38 -17.41 -16.26
N ILE A 32 -19.61 -18.51 -16.22
CA ILE A 32 -18.55 -18.78 -15.25
C ILE A 32 -17.53 -17.63 -15.27
N MET A 33 -17.20 -17.13 -16.46
CA MET A 33 -16.33 -15.96 -16.63
C MET A 33 -16.98 -14.66 -16.12
N GLY A 34 -18.28 -14.46 -16.34
CA GLY A 34 -19.01 -13.28 -15.86
C GLY A 34 -19.07 -13.23 -14.34
N THR A 35 -19.41 -14.35 -13.70
CA THR A 35 -19.47 -14.48 -12.24
C THR A 35 -18.08 -14.32 -11.61
N ILE A 36 -17.05 -14.99 -12.14
CA ILE A 36 -15.69 -14.86 -11.61
C ILE A 36 -15.17 -13.40 -11.74
N VAL A 37 -15.41 -12.74 -12.87
CA VAL A 37 -14.99 -11.34 -13.07
C VAL A 37 -15.77 -10.39 -12.15
N SER A 38 -17.08 -10.60 -12.01
CA SER A 38 -17.92 -9.82 -11.09
C SER A 38 -17.45 -9.97 -9.65
N ASP A 39 -17.17 -11.19 -9.21
CA ASP A 39 -16.73 -11.50 -7.84
C ASP A 39 -15.29 -11.02 -7.56
N SER A 40 -14.44 -10.98 -8.60
CA SER A 40 -13.04 -10.53 -8.49
C SER A 40 -12.90 -9.01 -8.63
N SER A 41 -13.84 -8.34 -9.29
CA SER A 41 -13.80 -6.90 -9.58
C SER A 41 -13.56 -6.01 -8.34
N PRO A 42 -14.23 -6.24 -7.19
CA PRO A 42 -13.97 -5.46 -5.97
C PRO A 42 -12.52 -5.55 -5.48
N PHE A 43 -11.85 -6.68 -5.70
CA PHE A 43 -10.45 -6.88 -5.32
C PHE A 43 -9.48 -6.28 -6.33
N LEU A 44 -9.87 -6.18 -7.60
CA LEU A 44 -9.01 -5.70 -8.70
C LEU A 44 -9.08 -4.18 -8.92
N TYR A 45 -10.22 -3.55 -8.60
CA TYR A 45 -10.42 -2.11 -8.72
C TYR A 45 -9.26 -1.23 -8.17
N PRO A 46 -8.69 -1.49 -7.00
CA PRO A 46 -7.63 -0.66 -6.43
C PRO A 46 -6.29 -0.84 -7.14
N PHE A 47 -5.98 -2.05 -7.62
CA PHE A 47 -4.78 -2.29 -8.42
C PHE A 47 -4.83 -1.51 -9.73
N ILE A 48 -6.02 -1.34 -10.32
CA ILE A 48 -6.22 -0.50 -11.51
C ILE A 48 -5.94 0.98 -11.19
N VAL A 49 -6.40 1.47 -10.04
CA VAL A 49 -6.13 2.85 -9.63
C VAL A 49 -4.64 3.06 -9.33
N GLU A 50 -4.00 2.12 -8.63
CA GLU A 50 -2.55 2.15 -8.36
C GLU A 50 -1.72 2.11 -9.64
N TYR A 51 -2.05 1.20 -10.56
CA TYR A 51 -1.41 1.11 -11.86
C TYR A 51 -1.50 2.46 -12.59
N SER A 52 -2.68 3.07 -12.60
CA SER A 52 -2.92 4.36 -13.25
C SER A 52 -2.08 5.48 -12.63
N LEU A 53 -1.95 5.52 -11.29
CA LEU A 53 -1.10 6.49 -10.58
C LEU A 53 0.39 6.29 -10.88
N ILE A 54 0.87 5.04 -10.89
CA ILE A 54 2.26 4.70 -11.22
C ILE A 54 2.55 5.08 -12.68
N SER A 55 1.67 4.73 -13.62
CA SER A 55 1.81 5.08 -15.03
C SER A 55 1.84 6.59 -15.24
N ALA A 56 0.96 7.35 -14.58
CA ALA A 56 0.97 8.81 -14.65
C ALA A 56 2.29 9.41 -14.14
N ALA A 57 2.81 8.88 -13.02
CA ALA A 57 4.10 9.30 -12.48
C ALA A 57 5.26 8.99 -13.44
N VAL A 58 5.32 7.77 -13.99
CA VAL A 58 6.36 7.36 -14.95
C VAL A 58 6.31 8.21 -16.22
N LEU A 59 5.12 8.42 -16.79
CA LEU A 59 4.94 9.28 -17.96
C LEU A 59 5.38 10.72 -17.67
N TYR A 60 5.08 11.25 -16.49
CA TYR A 60 5.58 12.57 -16.09
C TYR A 60 7.11 12.62 -16.03
N VAL A 61 7.77 11.59 -15.48
CA VAL A 61 9.25 11.50 -15.44
C VAL A 61 9.82 11.46 -16.85
N MET A 62 9.28 10.56 -17.69
CA MET A 62 9.71 10.42 -19.07
C MET A 62 9.57 11.74 -19.81
N TRP A 63 8.40 12.37 -19.75
CA TRP A 63 8.12 13.67 -20.36
C TRP A 63 9.11 14.75 -19.92
N LYS A 64 9.38 14.86 -18.61
CA LYS A 64 10.28 15.87 -18.05
C LYS A 64 11.76 15.66 -18.39
N ASN A 65 12.13 14.44 -18.76
CA ASN A 65 13.49 14.05 -19.12
C ASN A 65 13.72 14.00 -20.63
N ILE A 66 12.68 14.07 -21.46
CA ILE A 66 12.84 14.22 -22.91
C ILE A 66 13.62 15.51 -23.20
N GLY A 67 14.75 15.38 -23.89
CA GLY A 67 15.59 16.51 -24.34
C GLY A 67 16.55 17.09 -23.30
N LYS A 68 16.65 16.53 -22.09
CA LYS A 68 17.72 16.88 -21.13
C LYS A 68 18.96 16.03 -21.37
N ASP A 69 20.11 16.69 -21.48
CA ASP A 69 21.43 16.08 -21.72
C ASP A 69 21.43 15.07 -22.88
N PRO A 70 21.16 15.50 -24.13
CA PRO A 70 21.39 14.65 -25.29
C PRO A 70 22.86 14.23 -25.31
N VAL A 71 23.13 12.96 -25.01
CA VAL A 71 24.45 12.36 -25.21
C VAL A 71 24.65 12.26 -26.71
N TYR A 72 25.26 13.28 -27.30
CA TYR A 72 25.77 13.20 -28.66
C TYR A 72 27.01 12.31 -28.62
N HIS A 73 26.84 11.05 -29.03
CA HIS A 73 27.98 10.23 -29.42
C HIS A 73 28.60 10.87 -30.66
N VAL A 74 29.57 11.75 -30.45
CA VAL A 74 30.51 12.12 -31.50
C VAL A 74 31.41 10.92 -31.68
N GLU A 75 31.27 10.20 -32.79
CA GLU A 75 32.25 9.21 -33.24
C GLU A 75 33.57 9.93 -33.50
N SER A 76 34.38 10.12 -32.46
CA SER A 76 35.79 10.43 -32.62
C SER A 76 36.50 9.12 -32.95
N GLY A 77 36.77 8.90 -34.23
CA GLY A 77 37.56 7.78 -34.73
C GLY A 77 38.95 7.74 -34.10
N HIS A 78 39.14 6.79 -33.19
CA HIS A 78 40.42 6.11 -33.01
C HIS A 78 40.15 4.72 -32.46
N ASP A 79 40.35 3.73 -33.33
CA ASP A 79 40.55 2.33 -32.96
C ASP A 79 41.73 2.23 -31.99
N ASP A 80 41.51 1.56 -30.86
CA ASP A 80 42.30 0.38 -30.52
C ASP A 80 41.56 -0.41 -29.44
N GLY A 81 41.17 -1.62 -29.82
CA GLY A 81 40.31 -2.49 -29.05
C GLY A 81 41.02 -3.07 -27.82
N ILE A 82 40.45 -2.80 -26.65
CA ILE A 82 40.21 -3.84 -25.64
C ILE A 82 38.77 -3.66 -25.16
N SER A 83 37.87 -4.43 -25.78
CA SER A 83 36.53 -4.67 -25.28
C SER A 83 36.62 -5.30 -23.88
N ARG A 84 36.62 -4.48 -22.83
CA ARG A 84 36.27 -4.91 -21.47
C ARG A 84 34.74 -4.96 -21.35
N THR A 85 34.12 -5.74 -22.22
CA THR A 85 32.74 -6.20 -22.02
C THR A 85 32.83 -7.59 -21.43
N SER A 86 32.01 -7.87 -20.42
CA SER A 86 31.85 -9.18 -19.77
C SER A 86 32.97 -9.69 -18.84
N SER A 87 33.26 -9.00 -17.74
CA SER A 87 33.61 -9.71 -16.49
C SER A 87 33.32 -8.83 -15.27
N LEU A 88 32.73 -9.45 -14.24
CA LEU A 88 32.27 -8.87 -12.97
C LEU A 88 30.79 -8.41 -12.90
N GLN A 89 29.88 -9.16 -13.53
CA GLN A 89 28.70 -9.63 -12.78
C GLN A 89 29.15 -10.73 -11.80
N ALA A 90 30.12 -10.43 -10.93
CA ALA A 90 30.28 -11.18 -9.71
C ALA A 90 29.03 -10.81 -8.91
N GLY A 91 28.05 -11.73 -8.87
CA GLY A 91 26.74 -11.52 -8.26
C GLY A 91 26.93 -10.72 -6.98
N ALA A 92 26.44 -9.46 -6.99
CA ALA A 92 26.66 -8.52 -5.91
C ALA A 92 26.23 -9.22 -4.63
N LYS A 93 27.21 -9.70 -3.86
CA LYS A 93 26.95 -10.60 -2.75
C LYS A 93 26.20 -9.77 -1.73
N VAL A 94 24.89 -9.96 -1.65
CA VAL A 94 24.01 -9.22 -0.76
C VAL A 94 24.40 -9.65 0.65
N ASN A 95 25.30 -8.86 1.28
CA ASN A 95 25.81 -9.18 2.60
C ASN A 95 24.72 -8.86 3.63
N CYS A 96 23.86 -9.83 3.95
CA CYS A 96 22.79 -9.72 4.96
C CYS A 96 23.32 -9.64 6.41
N THR A 97 24.63 -9.79 6.62
CA THR A 97 25.29 -9.68 7.92
C THR A 97 25.02 -8.30 8.54
N GLY A 98 24.38 -8.29 9.71
CA GLY A 98 23.95 -7.08 10.43
C GLY A 98 22.48 -6.68 10.27
N SER A 99 21.72 -7.30 9.34
CA SER A 99 20.26 -7.05 9.15
C SER A 99 19.35 -8.06 9.86
N SER A 100 19.89 -9.20 10.29
CA SER A 100 19.13 -10.38 10.69
C SER A 100 18.11 -10.15 11.80
N LYS A 101 18.45 -9.33 12.82
CA LYS A 101 17.51 -9.02 13.92
C LYS A 101 16.29 -8.24 13.42
N GLY A 102 16.51 -7.15 12.68
CA GLY A 102 15.43 -6.35 12.10
C GLY A 102 14.59 -7.12 11.09
N LEU A 103 15.25 -7.99 10.30
CA LEU A 103 14.58 -8.91 9.38
C LEU A 103 13.67 -9.89 10.14
N PHE A 104 14.16 -10.54 11.19
CA PHE A 104 13.40 -11.52 11.97
C PHE A 104 12.17 -10.89 12.61
N PHE A 105 12.33 -9.76 13.31
CA PHE A 105 11.20 -9.05 13.91
C PHE A 105 10.22 -8.53 12.85
N GLY A 106 10.71 -8.04 11.71
CA GLY A 106 9.87 -7.62 10.60
C GLY A 106 9.05 -8.77 10.03
N LEU A 107 9.67 -9.92 9.76
CA LEU A 107 9.00 -11.12 9.26
C LEU A 107 7.99 -11.67 10.26
N LEU A 108 8.32 -11.66 11.56
CA LEU A 108 7.37 -12.05 12.61
C LEU A 108 6.12 -11.17 12.58
N VAL A 109 6.30 -9.84 12.52
CA VAL A 109 5.17 -8.89 12.41
C VAL A 109 4.37 -9.11 11.13
N LEU A 110 5.04 -9.36 10.00
CA LEU A 110 4.38 -9.67 8.73
C LEU A 110 3.51 -10.92 8.85
N VAL A 111 4.05 -12.02 9.36
CA VAL A 111 3.32 -13.28 9.54
C VAL A 111 2.15 -13.11 10.50
N CYS A 112 2.38 -12.54 11.69
CA CYS A 112 1.30 -12.30 12.66
C CYS A 112 0.19 -11.42 12.09
N SER A 113 0.53 -10.35 11.37
CA SER A 113 -0.45 -9.45 10.75
C SER A 113 -1.19 -10.13 9.60
N THR A 114 -0.52 -10.99 8.83
CA THR A 114 -1.14 -11.77 7.75
C THR A 114 -2.12 -12.79 8.32
N ILE A 115 -1.79 -13.44 9.43
CA ILE A 115 -2.73 -14.31 10.14
C ILE A 115 -3.95 -13.51 10.61
N CYS A 116 -3.76 -12.33 11.21
CA CYS A 116 -4.87 -11.46 11.63
C CYS A 116 -5.75 -11.06 10.44
N LEU A 117 -5.15 -10.74 9.29
CA LEU A 117 -5.86 -10.42 8.05
C LEU A 117 -6.72 -11.61 7.57
N ILE A 118 -6.14 -12.82 7.51
CA ILE A 118 -6.89 -14.02 7.10
C ILE A 118 -8.05 -14.30 8.07
N VAL A 119 -7.79 -14.21 9.38
CA VAL A 119 -8.82 -14.38 10.41
C VAL A 119 -9.94 -13.35 10.24
N PHE A 120 -9.60 -12.08 9.97
CA PHE A 120 -10.59 -11.05 9.68
C PHE A 120 -11.50 -11.46 8.51
N PHE A 121 -10.93 -11.90 7.39
CA PHE A 121 -11.71 -12.32 6.22
C PHE A 121 -12.67 -13.47 6.48
N VAL A 122 -12.24 -14.45 7.28
CA VAL A 122 -13.07 -15.61 7.61
C VAL A 122 -14.16 -15.23 8.61
N LEU A 123 -13.83 -14.49 9.67
CA LEU A 123 -14.78 -14.21 10.75
C LEU A 123 -15.77 -13.10 10.40
N ILE A 124 -15.43 -12.15 9.52
CA ILE A 124 -16.35 -11.06 9.14
C ILE A 124 -17.59 -11.56 8.39
N GLN A 125 -17.51 -12.74 7.76
CA GLN A 125 -18.65 -13.37 7.09
C GLN A 125 -19.69 -13.97 8.06
N HIS A 126 -19.32 -14.17 9.33
CA HIS A 126 -20.20 -14.72 10.34
C HIS A 126 -20.69 -13.62 11.30
N GLU A 127 -21.99 -13.32 11.30
CA GLU A 127 -22.56 -12.22 12.11
C GLU A 127 -22.17 -12.30 13.59
N ARG A 128 -22.15 -13.50 14.18
CA ARG A 128 -21.77 -13.74 15.59
C ARG A 128 -20.33 -13.37 15.92
N TYR A 129 -19.41 -13.42 14.95
CA TYR A 129 -17.98 -13.20 15.18
C TYR A 129 -17.44 -11.93 14.50
N SER A 130 -18.30 -11.19 13.79
CA SER A 130 -17.97 -9.94 13.09
C SER A 130 -17.31 -8.91 14.00
N MET A 131 -17.85 -8.65 15.18
CA MET A 131 -17.27 -7.72 16.15
C MET A 131 -15.87 -8.16 16.62
N LEU A 132 -15.69 -9.45 16.90
CA LEU A 132 -14.39 -9.99 17.31
C LEU A 132 -13.35 -9.82 16.19
N ALA A 133 -13.75 -10.06 14.93
CA ALA A 133 -12.90 -9.86 13.76
C ALA A 133 -12.42 -8.41 13.65
N ILE A 134 -13.34 -7.45 13.82
CA ILE A 134 -13.04 -6.02 13.78
C ILE A 134 -12.06 -5.64 14.90
N TYR A 135 -12.31 -6.08 16.15
CA TYR A 135 -11.41 -5.81 17.27
C TYR A 135 -10.02 -6.38 17.06
N LEU A 136 -9.91 -7.63 16.62
CA LEU A 136 -8.63 -8.30 16.40
C LEU A 136 -7.85 -7.59 15.29
N SER A 137 -8.51 -7.22 14.20
CA SER A 137 -7.91 -6.47 13.12
C SER A 137 -7.41 -5.09 13.60
N ASP A 138 -8.26 -4.28 14.23
CA ASP A 138 -7.87 -2.94 14.66
C ASP A 138 -6.78 -2.96 15.74
N LEU A 139 -6.77 -3.98 16.60
CA LEU A 139 -5.68 -4.21 17.55
C LEU A 139 -4.36 -4.51 16.82
N SER A 140 -4.39 -5.38 15.80
CA SER A 140 -3.22 -5.67 14.98
C SER A 140 -2.69 -4.42 14.26
N HIS A 141 -3.59 -3.57 13.77
CA HIS A 141 -3.28 -2.29 13.12
C HIS A 141 -2.67 -1.28 14.07
N CYS A 142 -3.21 -1.18 15.29
CA CYS A 142 -2.62 -0.36 16.34
C CYS A 142 -1.22 -0.86 16.67
N GLY A 143 -1.06 -2.16 16.88
CA GLY A 143 0.21 -2.80 17.21
C GLY A 143 1.30 -2.46 16.20
N ILE A 144 1.05 -2.68 14.91
CA ILE A 144 2.04 -2.38 13.86
C ILE A 144 2.36 -0.88 13.75
N LYS A 145 1.38 0.01 13.92
CA LYS A 145 1.61 1.47 13.91
C LYS A 145 2.45 1.91 15.10
N VAL A 146 2.19 1.40 16.30
CA VAL A 146 3.00 1.68 17.49
C VAL A 146 4.42 1.15 17.32
N LEU A 147 4.59 -0.09 16.85
CA LEU A 147 5.91 -0.67 16.60
C LEU A 147 6.70 0.13 15.55
N THR A 148 6.06 0.58 14.48
CA THR A 148 6.72 1.41 13.46
C THR A 148 7.05 2.81 13.98
N ILE A 149 6.21 3.45 14.79
CA ILE A 149 6.54 4.71 15.48
C ILE A 149 7.77 4.55 16.38
N GLY A 150 7.81 3.47 17.17
CA GLY A 150 8.95 3.14 18.03
C GLY A 150 10.23 2.93 17.21
N ALA A 151 10.14 2.17 16.12
CA ALA A 151 11.26 1.95 15.22
C ALA A 151 11.73 3.23 14.52
N ILE A 152 10.82 4.11 14.06
CA ILE A 152 11.14 5.42 13.49
C ILE A 152 11.89 6.27 14.52
N SER A 153 11.40 6.30 15.76
CA SER A 153 12.04 7.05 16.86
C SER A 153 13.47 6.55 17.09
N ILE A 154 13.66 5.24 17.24
CA ILE A 154 14.99 4.61 17.35
C ILE A 154 15.84 4.93 16.12
N GLY A 155 15.24 4.92 14.93
CA GLY A 155 15.87 5.28 13.67
C GLY A 155 16.44 6.69 13.70
N PHE A 156 15.64 7.69 14.06
CA PHE A 156 16.10 9.08 14.20
C PHE A 156 17.30 9.20 15.15
N PHE A 157 17.27 8.53 16.30
CA PHE A 157 18.41 8.57 17.23
C PHE A 157 19.66 7.90 16.64
N ARG A 158 19.51 6.74 15.98
CA ARG A 158 20.63 5.97 15.43
C ARG A 158 21.23 6.58 14.17
N ILE A 159 20.44 7.29 13.37
CA ILE A 159 20.84 7.84 12.06
C ILE A 159 21.38 9.26 12.15
N ARG A 160 21.14 9.99 13.26
CA ARG A 160 21.72 11.31 13.50
C ARG A 160 23.25 11.35 13.45
N SER A 161 23.93 10.23 13.68
CA SER A 161 25.39 10.15 13.56
C SER A 161 25.91 10.14 12.12
N LEU A 162 25.03 10.04 11.13
CA LEU A 162 25.38 10.00 9.70
C LEU A 162 25.47 11.41 9.10
N ARG A 163 26.45 11.61 8.21
CA ARG A 163 26.63 12.89 7.50
C ARG A 163 25.43 13.22 6.60
N PHE A 164 25.00 14.46 6.67
CA PHE A 164 23.91 15.03 5.88
C PHE A 164 24.44 15.63 4.58
N HIS A 165 23.84 15.25 3.45
CA HIS A 165 24.19 15.74 2.12
C HIS A 165 22.95 16.36 1.45
N PRO A 166 22.82 17.70 1.44
CA PRO A 166 21.60 18.39 0.99
C PRO A 166 21.33 18.29 -0.52
N ASP A 167 22.35 18.10 -1.35
CA ASP A 167 22.24 18.15 -2.82
C ASP A 167 21.49 16.95 -3.44
N ARG A 168 21.11 15.95 -2.64
CA ARG A 168 20.52 14.70 -3.14
C ARG A 168 19.00 14.64 -3.08
N LYS A 169 18.32 15.79 -2.94
CA LYS A 169 16.86 15.83 -2.89
C LYS A 169 16.24 15.41 -4.23
N ASP A 170 15.71 14.20 -4.27
CA ASP A 170 14.80 13.76 -5.32
C ASP A 170 13.45 14.48 -5.16
N HIS A 171 13.31 15.59 -5.89
CA HIS A 171 12.14 16.46 -5.83
C HIS A 171 10.86 15.74 -6.25
N LEU A 172 10.97 14.82 -7.22
CA LEU A 172 9.83 14.04 -7.68
C LEU A 172 9.34 13.11 -6.57
N ARG A 173 10.25 12.33 -5.97
CA ARG A 173 9.94 11.45 -4.85
C ARG A 173 9.26 12.21 -3.70
N SER A 174 9.80 13.37 -3.36
CA SER A 174 9.23 14.22 -2.31
C SER A 174 7.79 14.65 -2.62
N ILE A 175 7.51 15.07 -3.86
CA ILE A 175 6.14 15.39 -4.31
C ILE A 175 5.24 14.15 -4.24
N LEU A 176 5.68 13.02 -4.79
CA LEU A 176 4.91 11.77 -4.82
C LEU A 176 4.54 11.31 -3.43
N LEU A 177 5.50 11.27 -2.49
CA LEU A 177 5.23 10.92 -1.09
C LEU A 177 4.28 11.93 -0.43
N SER A 178 4.42 13.23 -0.71
CA SER A 178 3.54 14.25 -0.13
C SER A 178 2.10 14.11 -0.60
N VAL A 179 1.89 13.92 -1.91
CA VAL A 179 0.55 13.71 -2.50
C VAL A 179 -0.05 12.39 -1.99
N ALA A 180 0.75 11.34 -1.87
CA ALA A 180 0.29 10.07 -1.33
C ALA A 180 -0.10 10.16 0.16
N ALA A 181 0.69 10.89 0.96
CA ALA A 181 0.43 11.13 2.38
C ALA A 181 -0.88 11.90 2.61
N PHE A 182 -1.24 12.79 1.68
CA PHE A 182 -2.52 13.50 1.73
C PHE A 182 -3.72 12.53 1.82
N GLY A 183 -3.71 11.41 1.09
CA GLY A 183 -4.76 10.40 1.18
C GLY A 183 -4.90 9.79 2.58
N LEU A 184 -3.77 9.51 3.24
CA LEU A 184 -3.74 9.00 4.63
C LEU A 184 -4.28 10.05 5.62
N TYR A 185 -3.92 11.32 5.44
CA TYR A 185 -4.43 12.40 6.26
C TYR A 185 -5.94 12.56 6.10
N VAL A 186 -6.45 12.57 4.86
CA VAL A 186 -7.88 12.66 4.59
C VAL A 186 -8.64 11.51 5.25
N TYR A 187 -8.19 10.27 5.04
CA TYR A 187 -8.83 9.09 5.64
C TYR A 187 -8.86 9.16 7.17
N ALA A 188 -7.74 9.54 7.79
CA ALA A 188 -7.64 9.67 9.24
C ALA A 188 -8.49 10.84 9.79
N MET A 189 -8.57 11.97 9.08
CA MET A 189 -9.40 13.10 9.50
C MET A 189 -10.88 12.73 9.57
N PHE A 190 -11.41 12.06 8.54
CA PHE A 190 -12.80 11.57 8.56
C PHE A 190 -13.00 10.49 9.63
N GLY A 191 -11.99 9.65 9.90
CA GLY A 191 -12.04 8.70 11.02
C GLY A 191 -12.10 9.38 12.40
N ILE A 192 -11.33 10.45 12.63
CA ILE A 192 -11.39 11.25 13.86
C ILE A 192 -12.76 11.90 14.02
N ILE A 193 -13.30 12.51 12.96
CA ILE A 193 -14.61 13.17 13.01
C ILE A 193 -15.70 12.16 13.36
N ALA A 194 -15.78 11.02 12.67
CA ALA A 194 -16.76 9.98 12.98
C ALA A 194 -16.61 9.43 14.41
N GLY A 195 -15.38 9.11 14.84
CA GLY A 195 -15.14 8.55 16.17
C GLY A 195 -15.30 9.54 17.33
N SER A 196 -15.15 10.85 17.09
CA SER A 196 -15.25 11.89 18.13
C SER A 196 -16.67 12.43 18.33
N LEU A 197 -17.48 12.47 17.27
CA LEU A 197 -18.85 13.00 17.31
C LEU A 197 -19.90 11.94 17.68
N LEU A 198 -19.57 10.65 17.58
CA LEU A 198 -20.42 9.57 18.09
C LEU A 198 -20.20 9.35 19.60
N PRO A 199 -21.22 8.81 20.33
CA PRO A 199 -21.07 8.49 21.74
C PRO A 199 -19.87 7.57 21.99
N LYS A 200 -19.00 7.96 22.93
CA LYS A 200 -17.75 7.25 23.25
C LYS A 200 -17.97 5.99 24.10
N ASP A 201 -19.19 5.79 24.60
CA ASP A 201 -19.58 4.62 25.40
C ASP A 201 -19.46 3.32 24.58
N HIS A 202 -19.46 3.42 23.25
CA HIS A 202 -19.22 2.30 22.35
C HIS A 202 -17.73 2.19 21.99
N ILE A 203 -17.09 1.10 22.42
CA ILE A 203 -15.64 0.83 22.24
C ILE A 203 -15.15 0.99 20.79
N PRO A 204 -15.88 0.55 19.74
CA PRO A 204 -15.50 0.75 18.33
C PRO A 204 -15.34 2.21 17.91
N ASN A 205 -16.15 3.13 18.46
CA ASN A 205 -16.05 4.56 18.14
C ASN A 205 -14.74 5.14 18.68
N LEU A 206 -14.39 4.76 19.91
CA LEU A 206 -13.12 5.12 20.54
C LEU A 206 -11.93 4.52 19.77
N LEU A 207 -12.01 3.25 19.36
CA LEU A 207 -10.98 2.58 18.56
C LEU A 207 -10.75 3.27 17.22
N VAL A 208 -11.81 3.63 16.49
CA VAL A 208 -11.68 4.38 15.22
C VAL A 208 -11.01 5.73 15.43
N MET A 209 -11.36 6.45 16.50
CA MET A 209 -10.71 7.72 16.83
C MET A 209 -9.22 7.52 17.16
N VAL A 210 -8.89 6.57 18.03
CA VAL A 210 -7.50 6.29 18.46
C VAL A 210 -6.65 5.80 17.27
N THR A 211 -7.16 4.86 16.47
CA THR A 211 -6.47 4.35 15.28
C THR A 211 -6.23 5.46 14.25
N SER A 212 -7.16 6.41 14.11
CA SER A 212 -7.03 7.54 13.20
C SER A 212 -5.98 8.55 13.69
N ILE A 213 -5.99 8.91 14.98
CA ILE A 213 -4.94 9.75 15.59
C ILE A 213 -3.57 9.10 15.43
N LEU A 214 -3.48 7.79 15.72
CA LEU A 214 -2.24 7.03 15.58
C LEU A 214 -1.77 7.02 14.13
N THR A 215 -2.68 7.02 13.15
CA THR A 215 -2.34 7.12 11.72
C THR A 215 -1.71 8.46 11.39
N ILE A 216 -2.26 9.57 11.90
CA ILE A 216 -1.68 10.92 11.74
C ILE A 216 -0.25 10.94 12.30
N VAL A 217 -0.06 10.51 13.55
CA VAL A 217 1.26 10.51 14.20
C VAL A 217 2.25 9.64 13.42
N GLN A 218 1.83 8.43 13.04
CA GLN A 218 2.67 7.47 12.33
C GLN A 218 3.10 8.00 10.95
N VAL A 219 2.17 8.54 10.16
CA VAL A 219 2.47 9.03 8.81
C VAL A 219 3.32 10.30 8.85
N THR A 220 3.08 11.20 9.80
CA THR A 220 3.89 12.42 9.98
C THR A 220 5.32 12.06 10.39
N MET A 221 5.50 11.23 11.42
CA MET A 221 6.84 10.81 11.84
C MET A 221 7.58 10.05 10.73
N GLN A 222 6.88 9.17 10.00
CA GLN A 222 7.48 8.44 8.89
C GLN A 222 7.89 9.35 7.74
N SER A 223 7.06 10.34 7.38
CA SER A 223 7.34 11.26 6.28
C SER A 223 8.56 12.13 6.61
N LEU A 224 8.66 12.61 7.85
CA LEU A 224 9.83 13.33 8.35
C LEU A 224 11.08 12.45 8.33
N PHE A 225 10.94 11.18 8.74
CA PHE A 225 12.06 10.24 8.77
C PHE A 225 12.56 9.90 7.36
N ILE A 226 11.66 9.70 6.40
CA ILE A 226 12.02 9.47 5.00
C ILE A 226 12.70 10.70 4.41
N ALA A 227 12.21 11.91 4.70
CA ALA A 227 12.84 13.15 4.25
C ALA A 227 14.26 13.32 4.82
N ASP A 228 14.48 12.99 6.10
CA ASP A 228 15.80 13.07 6.73
C ASP A 228 16.75 11.99 6.20
N ILE A 229 16.31 10.73 6.15
CA ILE A 229 17.18 9.61 5.79
C ILE A 229 17.56 9.59 4.31
N THR A 230 16.71 10.09 3.41
CA THR A 230 17.07 10.20 1.99
C THR A 230 18.18 11.22 1.73
N CYS A 231 18.36 12.19 2.64
CA CYS A 231 19.44 13.17 2.61
C CYS A 231 20.68 12.71 3.40
N ARG A 232 20.65 11.56 4.09
CA ARG A 232 21.78 11.02 4.87
C ARG A 232 22.31 9.75 4.23
N MET A 233 23.63 9.62 4.17
CA MET A 233 24.29 8.42 3.65
C MET A 233 25.34 7.90 4.62
N THR A 234 25.46 6.58 4.70
CA THR A 234 26.61 5.86 5.26
C THR A 234 27.75 5.89 4.25
N TYR A 235 28.44 7.03 4.13
CA TYR A 235 29.72 7.09 3.42
C TYR A 235 30.83 7.33 4.45
N LEU A 236 31.23 6.29 5.16
CA LEU A 236 32.52 6.27 5.87
C LEU A 236 33.01 4.80 6.00
N PRO A 237 34.21 4.46 5.49
CA PRO A 237 34.81 3.12 5.60
C PRO A 237 34.91 2.59 7.05
N GLU A 238 35.01 3.49 8.04
CA GLU A 238 35.11 3.13 9.47
C GLU A 238 33.84 2.52 10.08
N HIS A 239 32.67 2.64 9.42
CA HIS A 239 31.40 2.11 9.93
C HIS A 239 31.00 0.74 9.33
N ASP A 240 31.86 0.10 8.54
CA ASP A 240 31.56 -1.15 7.83
C ASP A 240 31.19 -2.31 8.78
N HIS A 241 31.70 -2.29 10.02
CA HIS A 241 31.39 -3.29 11.04
C HIS A 241 30.10 -3.02 11.85
N SER A 242 29.68 -1.75 12.01
CA SER A 242 28.58 -1.35 12.90
C SER A 242 27.24 -1.16 12.19
N LYS A 243 27.26 -0.70 10.92
CA LYS A 243 26.06 -0.48 10.07
C LYS A 243 24.88 0.15 10.84
N PRO A 244 25.08 1.36 11.42
CA PRO A 244 24.08 1.98 12.28
C PRO A 244 22.77 2.20 11.51
N GLY A 245 21.65 1.79 12.12
CA GLY A 245 20.32 1.94 11.53
C GLY A 245 19.89 0.84 10.56
N ARG A 246 20.77 -0.07 10.11
CA ARG A 246 20.41 -1.13 9.15
C ARG A 246 19.22 -1.98 9.59
N GLN A 247 19.25 -2.42 10.84
CA GLN A 247 18.18 -3.25 11.42
C GLN A 247 16.85 -2.49 11.48
N VAL A 248 16.90 -1.20 11.80
CA VAL A 248 15.72 -0.34 11.84
C VAL A 248 15.14 -0.16 10.44
N ILE A 249 15.95 0.11 9.43
CA ILE A 249 15.48 0.26 8.05
C ILE A 249 14.90 -1.03 7.49
N THR A 250 15.53 -2.18 7.78
CA THR A 250 14.96 -3.48 7.40
C THR A 250 13.62 -3.74 8.07
N PHE A 251 13.48 -3.43 9.36
CA PHE A 251 12.21 -3.56 10.05
C PHE A 251 11.14 -2.62 9.46
N LEU A 252 11.47 -1.35 9.22
CA LEU A 252 10.54 -0.36 8.66
C LEU A 252 10.13 -0.66 7.22
N LEU A 253 11.02 -1.26 6.43
CA LEU A 253 10.72 -1.80 5.10
C LEU A 253 9.62 -2.87 5.20
N ILE A 254 9.83 -3.91 6.02
CA ILE A 254 8.86 -5.00 6.15
C ILE A 254 7.57 -4.50 6.82
N GLY A 255 7.67 -3.61 7.80
CA GLY A 255 6.50 -3.00 8.45
C GLY A 255 5.63 -2.20 7.48
N ASN A 256 6.24 -1.43 6.57
CA ASN A 256 5.48 -0.72 5.53
C ASN A 256 4.92 -1.67 4.47
N LEU A 257 5.64 -2.74 4.12
CA LEU A 257 5.12 -3.77 3.23
C LEU A 257 3.89 -4.47 3.84
N THR A 258 3.93 -4.74 5.14
CA THR A 258 2.80 -5.33 5.89
C THR A 258 1.61 -4.39 5.91
N LEU A 259 1.83 -3.10 6.20
CA LEU A 259 0.79 -2.06 6.14
C LEU A 259 0.21 -1.90 4.73
N TRP A 260 1.05 -2.01 3.69
CA TRP A 260 0.59 -2.00 2.30
C TRP A 260 -0.39 -3.14 2.04
N ILE A 261 -0.02 -4.39 2.37
CA ILE A 261 -0.90 -5.58 2.24
C ILE A 261 -2.23 -5.36 2.96
N ILE A 262 -2.19 -4.90 4.21
CA ILE A 262 -3.40 -4.61 5.00
C ILE A 262 -4.31 -3.59 4.30
N TYR A 263 -3.75 -2.47 3.84
CA TYR A 263 -4.55 -1.42 3.19
C TYR A 263 -5.12 -1.90 1.85
N THR A 264 -4.40 -2.77 1.15
CA THR A 264 -4.83 -3.37 -0.10
C THR A 264 -5.95 -4.39 0.08
N PHE A 265 -5.95 -5.21 1.13
CA PHE A 265 -6.95 -6.28 1.23
C PHE A 265 -8.11 -5.95 2.17
N GLU A 266 -7.83 -5.26 3.28
CA GLU A 266 -8.83 -5.07 4.31
C GLU A 266 -9.58 -3.74 4.19
N LYS A 267 -8.83 -2.63 4.11
CA LYS A 267 -9.40 -1.28 4.27
C LYS A 267 -10.29 -0.85 3.11
N GLN A 268 -10.25 -1.56 1.98
CA GLN A 268 -11.08 -1.28 0.81
C GLN A 268 -12.54 -1.71 0.97
N LYS A 269 -12.80 -2.61 1.90
CA LYS A 269 -14.16 -3.02 2.21
C LYS A 269 -14.84 -1.89 2.98
N VAL A 270 -15.79 -1.24 2.33
CA VAL A 270 -16.64 -0.22 2.96
C VAL A 270 -17.33 -0.79 4.21
N GLU A 271 -17.76 -2.06 4.16
CA GLU A 271 -18.36 -2.81 5.26
C GLU A 271 -17.40 -3.11 6.42
N ALA A 272 -16.08 -3.10 6.19
CA ALA A 272 -15.09 -3.27 7.25
C ALA A 272 -14.99 -2.03 8.17
N SER A 273 -15.67 -0.93 7.83
CA SER A 273 -15.68 0.34 8.55
C SER A 273 -17.10 0.72 9.01
N PRO A 274 -17.75 -0.09 9.87
CA PRO A 274 -19.17 0.09 10.21
C PRO A 274 -19.45 1.43 10.92
N VAL A 275 -18.51 1.93 11.71
CA VAL A 275 -18.62 3.22 12.41
C VAL A 275 -18.69 4.39 11.43
N GLN A 276 -17.75 4.45 10.48
CA GLN A 276 -17.71 5.53 9.48
C GLN A 276 -18.88 5.41 8.49
N LEU A 277 -19.25 4.19 8.12
CA LEU A 277 -20.40 3.92 7.26
C LEU A 277 -21.72 4.37 7.92
N GLY A 278 -21.90 4.09 9.21
CA GLY A 278 -23.08 4.52 9.97
C GLY A 278 -23.15 6.04 10.17
N PHE A 279 -22.01 6.72 10.27
CA PHE A 279 -21.95 8.17 10.45
C PHE A 279 -22.14 8.97 9.15
N TYR A 280 -21.42 8.62 8.09
CA TYR A 280 -21.44 9.37 6.81
C TYR A 280 -22.49 8.86 5.82
N GLY A 281 -22.99 7.65 6.02
CA GLY A 281 -23.83 6.95 5.04
C GLY A 281 -23.01 6.37 3.89
N PHE A 282 -23.63 5.44 3.17
CA PHE A 282 -22.98 4.62 2.14
C PHE A 282 -22.34 5.45 1.02
N MET A 283 -23.05 6.42 0.46
CA MET A 283 -22.58 7.19 -0.70
C MET A 283 -21.38 8.06 -0.37
N ALA A 284 -21.47 8.88 0.70
CA ALA A 284 -20.38 9.79 1.07
C ALA A 284 -19.14 9.01 1.50
N TRP A 285 -19.30 7.96 2.31
CA TRP A 285 -18.17 7.15 2.76
C TRP A 285 -17.49 6.41 1.60
N THR A 286 -18.27 5.89 0.65
CA THR A 286 -17.73 5.25 -0.55
C THR A 286 -16.88 6.21 -1.38
N VAL A 287 -17.33 7.45 -1.57
CA VAL A 287 -16.55 8.47 -2.30
C VAL A 287 -15.23 8.78 -1.58
N ILE A 288 -15.29 8.98 -0.25
CA ILE A 288 -14.09 9.25 0.56
C ILE A 288 -13.09 8.10 0.42
N ILE A 289 -13.54 6.86 0.65
CA ILE A 289 -12.70 5.66 0.54
C ILE A 289 -12.07 5.54 -0.85
N ARG A 290 -12.86 5.69 -1.91
CA ARG A 290 -12.37 5.52 -3.29
C ARG A 290 -11.37 6.59 -3.70
N ALA A 291 -11.44 7.78 -3.10
CA ALA A 291 -10.46 8.84 -3.33
C ALA A 291 -9.20 8.67 -2.46
N SER A 292 -9.35 8.33 -1.18
CA SER A 292 -8.25 8.37 -0.21
C SER A 292 -7.42 7.08 -0.14
N LEU A 293 -8.05 5.91 -0.33
CA LEU A 293 -7.36 4.63 -0.14
C LEU A 293 -6.28 4.36 -1.20
N PRO A 294 -6.48 4.62 -2.50
CA PRO A 294 -5.42 4.37 -3.49
C PRO A 294 -4.15 5.17 -3.20
N LEU A 295 -4.31 6.44 -2.78
CA LEU A 295 -3.21 7.28 -2.33
C LEU A 295 -2.53 6.72 -1.07
N SER A 296 -3.33 6.21 -0.13
CA SER A 296 -2.83 5.60 1.11
C SER A 296 -2.00 4.34 0.82
N ILE A 297 -2.48 3.48 -0.08
CA ILE A 297 -1.78 2.27 -0.49
C ILE A 297 -0.49 2.63 -1.22
N PHE A 298 -0.57 3.58 -2.17
CA PHE A 298 0.60 4.08 -2.89
C PHE A 298 1.66 4.66 -1.94
N TYR A 299 1.28 5.40 -0.89
CA TYR A 299 2.21 5.89 0.12
C TYR A 299 2.97 4.75 0.82
N ARG A 300 2.28 3.68 1.23
CA ARG A 300 2.90 2.54 1.92
C ARG A 300 3.84 1.76 1.00
N PHE A 301 3.43 1.55 -0.25
CA PHE A 301 4.27 0.92 -1.27
C PHE A 301 5.52 1.76 -1.53
N HIS A 302 5.35 3.04 -1.86
CA HIS A 302 6.46 3.92 -2.22
C HIS A 302 7.41 4.19 -1.04
N SER A 303 6.90 4.24 0.19
CA SER A 303 7.73 4.26 1.41
C SER A 303 8.57 2.99 1.54
N SER A 304 8.00 1.81 1.27
CA SER A 304 8.74 0.52 1.31
C SER A 304 9.87 0.50 0.28
N VAL A 305 9.59 0.95 -0.95
CA VAL A 305 10.60 1.09 -2.01
C VAL A 305 11.69 2.06 -1.59
N THR A 306 11.33 3.19 -0.98
CA THR A 306 12.31 4.18 -0.50
C THR A 306 13.21 3.58 0.60
N PHE A 307 12.65 2.82 1.55
CA PHE A 307 13.47 2.12 2.55
C PHE A 307 14.37 1.04 1.92
N ALA A 308 13.90 0.33 0.90
CA ALA A 308 14.71 -0.64 0.16
C ALA A 308 15.87 0.03 -0.59
N GLU A 309 15.62 1.18 -1.22
CA GLU A 309 16.64 1.98 -1.89
C GLU A 309 17.67 2.51 -0.89
N VAL A 310 17.23 3.06 0.24
CA VAL A 310 18.13 3.52 1.31
C VAL A 310 18.95 2.36 1.86
N TRP A 311 18.34 1.20 2.11
CA TRP A 311 19.06 0.01 2.53
C TRP A 311 20.09 -0.44 1.49
N LYS A 312 19.75 -0.44 0.19
CA LYS A 312 20.69 -0.80 -0.89
C LYS A 312 21.84 0.21 -1.00
N ASN A 313 21.54 1.50 -1.03
CA ASN A 313 22.51 2.58 -1.20
C ASN A 313 23.46 2.70 -0.01
N SER A 314 22.98 2.39 1.19
CA SER A 314 23.80 2.44 2.41
C SER A 314 24.86 1.33 2.50
N TYR A 315 24.71 0.23 1.74
CA TYR A 315 25.52 -0.98 1.91
C TYR A 315 26.02 -1.60 0.60
N ARG A 316 25.98 -0.87 -0.52
CA ARG A 316 26.67 -1.29 -1.74
C ARG A 316 28.15 -1.05 -1.52
N ASN A 317 28.91 -2.12 -1.24
CA ASN A 317 30.38 -2.09 -1.25
C ASN A 317 30.80 -1.49 -2.60
N MET A 318 31.38 -0.29 -2.57
CA MET A 318 32.24 0.14 -3.66
C MET A 318 33.50 -0.70 -3.47
N GLY A 319 33.56 -1.84 -4.16
CA GLY A 319 34.80 -2.60 -4.24
C GLY A 319 35.86 -1.67 -4.84
N ASN A 320 36.96 -1.53 -4.10
CA ASN A 320 38.22 -1.06 -4.69
C ASN A 320 38.66 -2.00 -5.80
#